data_AF-K6AS61-F1
#
_entry.id   AF-K6AS61-F1
#
_cell.length_a   1.000
_cell.length_b   1.000
_cell.length_c   1.000
_cell.angle_alpha   90.00
_cell.angle_beta   90.00
_cell.angle_gamma   90.00
#
_symmetry.space_group_name_H-M   'P 1'
#
loop_
_entity.id
_entity.type
_entity.pdbx_description
1 polymer ?
#
loop_
_entity_poly.entity_id
_entity_poly.type
_entity_poly.pdbx_seq_one_letter_code
_entity_poly.pdbx_strand_id
1 'polypeptide(L)'
;MHYGKKMNIMQANPKIGSMDAVLDKLYGKVGSPEREEFRKEAYSYCVGQIISDARKQEKMTQSELAEKVGTNKTYISRIEKGIIEPGVGLFFRIIDALGLKIEIVKPIM
;
A
#
# COMPACT_ATOMS: atom_id res chain seq x y z
N MET A 1 12.00 14.38 1.99
CA MET A 1 12.58 13.72 3.18
C MET A 1 11.47 13.26 4.15
N HIS A 2 10.56 12.34 3.75
CA HIS A 2 9.49 11.82 4.62
C HIS A 2 9.56 10.32 4.91
N TYR A 3 10.49 9.59 4.26
CA TYR A 3 10.61 8.14 4.40
C TYR A 3 11.09 7.66 5.78
N GLY A 4 11.92 8.45 6.47
CA GLY A 4 12.54 8.03 7.74
C GLY A 4 11.57 7.90 8.91
N LYS A 5 10.47 8.67 8.96
CA LYS A 5 9.45 8.54 10.01
C LYS A 5 8.52 7.33 9.80
N LYS A 6 8.33 6.89 8.54
CA LYS A 6 7.35 5.85 8.14
C LYS A 6 7.73 4.43 8.56
N MET A 7 9.02 4.09 8.49
CA MET A 7 9.56 2.77 8.87
C MET A 7 9.51 2.49 10.37
N ASN A 8 9.40 3.54 11.19
CA ASN A 8 9.53 3.42 12.65
C ASN A 8 8.25 2.92 13.34
N ILE A 9 7.09 3.06 12.70
CA ILE A 9 5.79 2.74 13.31
C ILE A 9 5.45 1.25 13.13
N MET A 10 5.80 0.66 11.99
CA MET A 10 5.60 -0.78 11.74
C MET A 10 6.57 -1.67 12.54
N GLN A 11 7.66 -1.09 13.05
CA GLN A 11 8.64 -1.75 13.93
C GLN A 11 8.48 -1.37 15.40
N ALA A 12 7.51 -0.49 15.74
CA ALA A 12 7.32 -0.02 17.10
C ALA A 12 6.74 -1.15 17.97
N ASN A 13 7.49 -1.53 19.01
CA ASN A 13 7.05 -2.43 20.06
C ASN A 13 5.97 -1.71 20.91
N PRO A 14 4.70 -2.16 20.93
CA PRO A 14 3.59 -1.44 21.58
C PRO A 14 3.59 -1.53 23.10
N LYS A 15 4.77 -1.74 23.71
CA LYS A 15 4.91 -1.59 25.15
C LYS A 15 4.96 -0.10 25.46
N ILE A 16 3.80 0.42 25.89
CA ILE A 16 3.51 1.71 26.53
C ILE A 16 2.83 2.73 25.58
N GLY A 17 1.53 2.55 25.34
CA GLY A 17 0.63 3.56 24.73
C GLY A 17 -0.34 3.02 23.68
N SER A 18 -1.54 3.59 23.58
CA SER A 18 -2.45 3.33 22.45
C SER A 18 -1.80 3.79 21.14
N MET A 19 -1.93 3.01 20.07
CA MET A 19 -1.47 3.40 18.72
C MET A 19 -2.09 4.74 18.29
N ASP A 20 -3.32 5.02 18.71
CA ASP A 20 -3.96 6.32 18.45
C ASP A 20 -3.22 7.47 19.13
N ALA A 21 -2.75 7.29 20.36
CA ALA A 21 -1.99 8.32 21.06
C ALA A 21 -0.64 8.59 20.39
N VAL A 22 0.02 7.55 19.87
CA VAL A 22 1.27 7.68 19.11
C VAL A 22 1.01 8.43 17.80
N LEU A 23 -0.02 8.04 17.06
CA LEU A 23 -0.34 8.65 15.78
C LEU A 23 -0.85 10.09 15.94
N ASP A 24 -1.62 10.39 16.98
CA ASP A 24 -2.06 11.75 17.31
C ASP A 24 -0.87 12.68 17.59
N LYS A 25 0.16 12.17 18.29
CA LYS A 25 1.39 12.91 18.55
C LYS A 25 2.24 13.15 17.29
N LEU A 26 2.27 12.19 16.36
CA LEU A 26 3.13 12.24 15.18
C LEU A 26 2.48 12.94 13.98
N TYR A 27 1.17 12.78 13.81
CA TYR A 27 0.42 13.15 12.60
C TYR A 27 -0.86 13.90 12.90
N GLY A 28 -1.11 14.28 14.16
CA GLY A 28 -2.34 14.98 14.55
C GLY A 28 -3.53 14.04 14.70
N LYS A 29 -4.64 14.60 15.18
CA LYS A 29 -5.87 13.87 15.48
C LYS A 29 -6.55 13.39 14.20
N VAL A 30 -7.37 12.35 14.32
CA VAL A 30 -8.28 11.90 13.24
C VAL A 30 -9.08 13.09 12.70
N GLY A 31 -9.10 13.25 11.38
CA GLY A 31 -9.73 14.36 10.68
C GLY A 31 -8.83 15.57 10.40
N SER A 32 -7.61 15.64 10.97
CA SER A 32 -6.66 16.71 10.62
C SER A 32 -6.03 16.48 9.24
N PRO A 33 -5.65 17.52 8.49
CA PRO A 33 -5.01 17.38 7.19
C PRO A 33 -3.77 16.47 7.19
N GLU A 34 -2.93 16.58 8.22
CA GLU A 34 -1.73 15.76 8.38
C GLU A 34 -2.07 14.28 8.62
N ARG A 35 -3.13 14.02 9.38
CA ARG A 35 -3.62 12.67 9.65
C ARG A 35 -4.28 12.06 8.42
N GLU A 36 -5.00 12.84 7.62
CA GLU A 36 -5.57 12.39 6.34
C GLU A 36 -4.47 12.04 5.34
N GLU A 37 -3.46 12.90 5.19
CA GLU A 37 -2.34 12.64 4.29
C GLU A 37 -1.56 11.39 4.73
N PHE A 38 -1.29 11.25 6.02
CA PHE A 38 -0.68 10.02 6.55
C PHE A 38 -1.50 8.78 6.23
N ARG A 39 -2.84 8.83 6.39
CA ARG A 39 -3.71 7.69 6.07
C ARG A 39 -3.68 7.36 4.59
N LYS A 40 -3.73 8.38 3.72
CA LYS A 40 -3.61 8.19 2.28
C LYS A 40 -2.32 7.46 1.91
N GLU A 41 -1.18 7.95 2.40
CA GLU A 41 0.11 7.30 2.17
C GLU A 41 0.17 5.87 2.74
N ALA A 42 -0.41 5.65 3.92
CA ALA A 42 -0.49 4.32 4.53
C ALA A 42 -1.32 3.36 3.67
N TYR A 43 -2.46 3.80 3.13
CA TYR A 43 -3.27 3.01 2.19
C TYR A 43 -2.48 2.65 0.93
N SER A 44 -1.82 3.64 0.29
CA SER A 44 -1.03 3.37 -0.92
C SER A 44 0.10 2.37 -0.64
N TYR A 45 0.73 2.45 0.53
CA TYR A 45 1.75 1.49 0.95
C TYR A 45 1.19 0.10 1.19
N CYS A 46 0.06 -0.02 1.91
CA CYS A 46 -0.60 -1.31 2.16
C CYS A 46 -0.97 -2.01 0.86
N VAL A 47 -1.60 -1.30 -0.09
CA VAL A 47 -1.93 -1.84 -1.42
C VAL A 47 -0.67 -2.28 -2.16
N GLY A 48 0.38 -1.45 -2.13
CA GLY A 48 1.67 -1.79 -2.73
C GLY A 48 2.30 -3.07 -2.17
N GLN A 49 2.24 -3.27 -0.84
CA GLN A 49 2.75 -4.50 -0.22
C GLN A 49 1.89 -5.72 -0.57
N ILE A 50 0.56 -5.60 -0.62
CA ILE A 50 -0.33 -6.70 -1.05
C ILE A 50 0.06 -7.17 -2.46
N ILE A 51 0.27 -6.23 -3.39
CA ILE A 51 0.70 -6.54 -4.76
C ILE A 51 2.09 -7.20 -4.76
N SER A 52 3.04 -6.64 -4.00
CA SER A 52 4.41 -7.14 -3.90
C SER A 52 4.46 -8.59 -3.39
N ASP A 53 3.67 -8.89 -2.37
CA ASP A 53 3.66 -10.19 -1.73
C ASP A 53 2.93 -11.24 -2.58
N ALA A 54 1.78 -10.90 -3.18
CA ALA A 54 1.12 -11.77 -4.15
C ALA A 54 2.03 -12.07 -5.35
N ARG A 55 2.75 -11.07 -5.88
CA ARG A 55 3.74 -11.27 -6.95
C ARG A 55 4.84 -12.26 -6.54
N LYS A 56 5.36 -12.15 -5.32
CA LYS A 56 6.39 -13.08 -4.81
C LYS A 56 5.83 -14.48 -4.62
N GLN A 57 4.57 -14.63 -4.18
CA GLN A 57 3.91 -15.93 -4.05
C GLN A 57 3.78 -16.63 -5.41
N GLU A 58 3.46 -15.87 -6.45
CA GLU A 58 3.47 -16.32 -7.86
C GLU A 58 4.89 -16.47 -8.44
N LYS A 59 5.94 -16.26 -7.64
CA LYS A 59 7.36 -16.35 -8.03
C LYS A 59 7.73 -15.48 -9.24
N MET A 60 7.03 -14.36 -9.41
CA MET A 60 7.18 -13.46 -10.54
C MET A 60 8.10 -12.29 -10.18
N THR A 61 8.94 -11.82 -11.10
CA THR A 61 9.73 -10.59 -10.95
C THR A 61 8.90 -9.35 -11.28
N GLN A 62 9.36 -8.17 -10.84
CA GLN A 62 8.69 -6.90 -11.19
C GLN A 62 8.65 -6.66 -12.71
N SER A 63 9.65 -7.15 -13.45
CA SER A 63 9.70 -7.01 -14.91
C SER A 63 8.68 -7.92 -15.60
N GLU A 64 8.56 -9.17 -15.16
CA GLU A 64 7.57 -10.12 -15.71
C GLU A 64 6.14 -9.65 -15.44
N LEU A 65 5.86 -9.15 -14.23
CA LEU A 65 4.55 -8.55 -13.94
C LEU A 65 4.29 -7.34 -14.84
N ALA A 66 5.29 -6.47 -15.01
CA ALA A 66 5.16 -5.29 -15.85
C ALA A 66 4.85 -5.64 -17.31
N GLU A 67 5.53 -6.65 -17.86
CA GLU A 67 5.27 -7.15 -19.21
C GLU A 67 3.84 -7.71 -19.33
N LYS A 68 3.43 -8.56 -18.39
CA LYS A 68 2.09 -9.20 -18.38
C LYS A 68 0.95 -8.18 -18.34
N VAL A 69 1.15 -7.04 -17.66
CA VAL A 69 0.14 -5.98 -17.54
C VAL A 69 0.40 -4.78 -18.45
N GLY A 70 1.33 -4.88 -19.40
CA GLY A 70 1.62 -3.82 -20.38
C GLY A 70 2.02 -2.49 -19.73
N THR A 71 3.02 -2.52 -18.85
CA THR A 71 3.66 -1.34 -18.24
C THR A 71 5.18 -1.55 -18.13
N ASN A 72 5.88 -0.77 -17.31
CA ASN A 72 7.32 -0.93 -17.07
C ASN A 72 7.66 -1.28 -15.61
N LYS A 73 8.81 -1.95 -15.42
CA LYS A 73 9.33 -2.37 -14.11
C LYS A 73 9.40 -1.22 -13.10
N THR A 74 9.85 -0.04 -13.52
CA THR A 74 9.95 1.14 -12.63
C THR A 74 8.59 1.55 -12.09
N TYR A 75 7.55 1.50 -12.91
CA TYR A 75 6.18 1.79 -12.52
C TYR A 75 5.66 0.77 -11.49
N ILE A 76 5.84 -0.53 -11.75
CA ILE A 76 5.52 -1.60 -10.78
C ILE A 76 6.28 -1.40 -9.46
N SER A 77 7.58 -1.11 -9.52
CA SER A 77 8.40 -0.87 -8.33
C SER A 77 7.89 0.31 -7.49
N ARG A 78 7.43 1.39 -8.14
CA ARG A 78 6.87 2.56 -7.46
C ARG A 78 5.50 2.26 -6.85
N ILE A 79 4.66 1.46 -7.51
CA ILE A 79 3.40 0.97 -6.96
C ILE A 79 3.67 0.14 -5.71
N GLU A 80 4.55 -0.86 -5.79
CA GLU A 80 4.85 -1.76 -4.67
C GLU A 80 5.42 -1.02 -3.44
N LYS A 81 6.10 0.12 -3.67
CA LYS A 81 6.63 0.99 -2.61
C LYS A 81 5.61 2.02 -2.09
N GLY A 82 4.39 2.05 -2.62
CA GLY A 82 3.38 3.05 -2.28
C GLY A 82 3.74 4.48 -2.72
N ILE A 83 4.66 4.65 -3.68
CA ILE A 83 5.09 5.96 -4.19
C ILE A 83 4.03 6.53 -5.15
N ILE A 84 3.36 5.65 -5.90
CA ILE A 84 2.31 6.00 -6.84
C ILE A 84 1.16 5.02 -6.70
N GLU A 85 -0.04 5.50 -6.96
CA GLU A 85 -1.23 4.67 -7.08
C GLU A 85 -1.44 4.31 -8.56
N PRO A 86 -1.66 3.03 -8.89
CA PRO A 86 -2.07 2.66 -10.23
C PRO A 86 -3.48 3.19 -10.51
N GLY A 87 -3.73 3.62 -11.75
CA GLY A 87 -5.10 3.82 -12.19
C GLY A 87 -5.90 2.51 -12.12
N VAL A 88 -7.21 2.60 -11.93
CA VAL A 88 -8.08 1.45 -11.67
C VAL A 88 -7.97 0.35 -12.73
N GLY A 89 -7.84 0.70 -14.01
CA GLY A 89 -7.69 -0.29 -15.08
C GLY A 89 -6.35 -1.05 -15.03
N LEU A 90 -5.26 -0.40 -14.62
CA LEU A 90 -3.99 -1.09 -14.39
C LEU A 90 -4.08 -1.96 -13.14
N PHE A 91 -4.72 -1.47 -12.08
CA PHE A 91 -4.94 -2.24 -10.86
C PHE A 91 -5.66 -3.57 -11.15
N PHE A 92 -6.76 -3.54 -11.90
CA PHE A 92 -7.48 -4.77 -12.30
C PHE A 92 -6.61 -5.75 -13.09
N ARG A 93 -5.79 -5.26 -14.03
CA ARG A 93 -4.85 -6.12 -14.77
C ARG A 93 -3.78 -6.72 -13.87
N ILE A 94 -3.28 -5.99 -12.87
CA ILE A 94 -2.34 -6.51 -11.88
C ILE A 94 -2.98 -7.63 -11.06
N ILE A 95 -4.19 -7.41 -10.55
CA ILE A 95 -4.91 -8.40 -9.74
C ILE A 95 -5.16 -9.68 -10.55
N ASP A 96 -5.68 -9.56 -11.77
CA ASP A 96 -5.88 -10.70 -12.68
C ASP A 96 -4.55 -11.40 -13.02
N ALA A 97 -3.50 -10.62 -13.28
CA ALA A 97 -2.19 -11.17 -13.62
C ALA A 97 -1.56 -12.01 -12.50
N LEU A 98 -1.92 -11.71 -11.25
CA LEU A 98 -1.50 -12.40 -10.03
C LEU A 98 -2.47 -13.50 -9.58
N GLY A 99 -3.48 -13.84 -10.39
CA GLY A 99 -4.45 -14.89 -10.06
C GLY A 99 -5.41 -14.53 -8.92
N LEU A 100 -5.49 -13.24 -8.56
CA LEU A 100 -6.37 -12.74 -7.51
C LEU A 100 -7.73 -12.33 -8.09
N LYS A 101 -8.72 -12.17 -7.20
CA LYS A 101 -10.07 -11.69 -7.54
C LYS A 101 -10.46 -10.51 -6.67
N ILE A 102 -11.25 -9.60 -7.25
CA ILE A 102 -11.86 -8.48 -6.53
C ILE A 102 -13.35 -8.77 -6.42
N GLU A 103 -13.88 -8.65 -5.22
CA GLU A 103 -15.31 -8.72 -4.94
C GLU A 103 -15.78 -7.39 -4.36
N ILE A 104 -16.80 -6.80 -4.98
CA ILE A 104 -17.44 -5.59 -4.48
C ILE A 104 -18.73 -6.03 -3.78
N VAL A 105 -18.68 -6.06 -2.45
CA VAL A 105 -19.80 -6.47 -1.61
C VAL A 105 -20.36 -5.27 -0.86
N LYS A 106 -21.69 -5.20 -0.73
CA LYS A 106 -22.31 -4.28 0.22
C LYS A 106 -22.17 -4.89 1.61
N PRO A 107 -21.56 -4.20 2.58
CA PRO A 107 -21.48 -4.73 3.95
C PRO A 107 -22.90 -4.92 4.49
N ILE A 108 -23.14 -6.07 5.11
CA ILE A 108 -24.36 -6.32 5.88
C ILE A 108 -24.20 -5.54 7.20
N MET A 109 -25.14 -4.64 7.48
CA MET A 109 -25.22 -3.90 8.73
C MET A 109 -25.65 -4.79 9.89
#